data_AF-A0A8K0C439-F1
#
_entry.id   AF-A0A8K0C439-F1
#
_cell.length_a   1.000
_cell.length_b   1.000
_cell.length_c   1.000
_cell.angle_alpha   90.00
_cell.angle_beta   90.00
_cell.angle_gamma   90.00
#
_symmetry.space_group_name_H-M   'P 1'
#
loop_
_entity.id
_entity.type
_entity.pdbx_description
1 polymer ?
#
loop_
_entity_poly.entity_id
_entity_poly.type
_entity_poly.pdbx_seq_one_letter_code
_entity_poly.pdbx_strand_id
1 'polypeptide(L)'
;MNVSEKELEIECLHLTEYLKIVRSSENEETNSLSGIYHLLKENGIEDTFPNVEIGLKIFLSMMATNYSGERSFSKLKRIKNELRSTMLQEKLTSLSPMSIECDVPKDIDFEEVIDDFACLKSRRVPL
;
A
#
# COMPACT_ATOMS: atom_id res chain seq x y z
N MET A 1 -10.80 12.11 18.94
CA MET A 1 -11.92 11.36 18.34
C MET A 1 -12.50 10.52 19.46
N ASN A 2 -13.54 11.03 20.12
CA ASN A 2 -14.12 10.37 21.30
C ASN A 2 -15.20 9.41 20.79
N VAL A 3 -14.77 8.28 20.23
CA VAL A 3 -15.70 7.21 19.86
C VAL A 3 -16.25 6.68 21.19
N SER A 4 -17.54 6.93 21.44
CA SER A 4 -18.20 6.28 22.56
C SER A 4 -18.25 4.79 22.22
N GLU A 5 -17.56 3.95 22.98
CA GLU A 5 -17.51 2.49 22.79
C GLU A 5 -18.92 1.89 22.56
N LYS A 6 -19.91 2.46 23.24
CA LYS A 6 -21.33 2.09 23.11
C LYS A 6 -21.95 2.41 21.75
N GLU A 7 -21.56 3.51 21.10
CA GLU A 7 -22.04 3.86 19.76
C GLU A 7 -21.50 2.88 18.72
N LEU A 8 -20.23 2.52 18.83
CA LEU A 8 -19.62 1.51 17.95
C LEU A 8 -20.27 0.14 18.13
N GLU A 9 -20.57 -0.27 19.36
CA GLU A 9 -21.28 -1.53 19.63
C GLU A 9 -22.67 -1.56 18.97
N ILE A 10 -23.41 -0.45 19.08
CA ILE A 10 -24.75 -0.31 18.46
C ILE A 10 -24.65 -0.34 16.93
N GLU A 11 -23.70 0.40 16.34
CA GLU A 11 -23.46 0.38 14.89
C GLU A 11 -23.10 -1.04 14.40
N CYS A 12 -22.25 -1.76 15.14
CA CYS A 12 -21.89 -3.14 14.81
C CYS A 12 -23.11 -4.07 14.84
N LEU A 13 -23.99 -3.93 15.83
CA LEU A 13 -25.22 -4.72 15.93
C LEU A 13 -26.16 -4.44 14.75
N HIS A 14 -26.38 -3.18 14.42
CA HIS A 14 -27.22 -2.77 13.29
C HIS A 14 -26.63 -3.25 11.95
N LEU A 15 -25.33 -3.12 11.74
CA LEU A 15 -24.66 -3.62 10.54
C LEU A 15 -24.78 -5.15 10.45
N THR A 16 -24.63 -5.86 11.55
CA THR A 16 -24.75 -7.33 11.56
C THR A 16 -26.15 -7.78 11.14
N GLU A 17 -27.18 -7.09 11.61
CA GLU A 17 -28.56 -7.40 11.24
C GLU A 17 -28.84 -7.05 9.76
N TYR A 18 -28.36 -5.90 9.30
CA TYR A 18 -28.42 -5.51 7.90
C TYR A 18 -27.74 -6.55 7.00
N LEU A 19 -26.54 -7.00 7.36
CA LEU A 19 -25.80 -8.01 6.61
C LEU A 19 -26.51 -9.37 6.58
N LYS A 20 -27.26 -9.77 7.63
CA LYS A 20 -28.07 -10.99 7.59
C LYS A 20 -29.21 -10.90 6.57
N ILE A 21 -29.86 -9.75 6.49
CA ILE A 21 -30.94 -9.51 5.52
C ILE A 21 -30.38 -9.57 4.10
N VAL A 22 -29.27 -8.87 3.83
CA VAL A 22 -28.66 -8.83 2.50
C VAL A 22 -28.04 -10.18 2.09
N ARG A 23 -27.47 -10.93 3.03
CA ARG A 23 -26.98 -12.31 2.80
C ARG A 23 -28.08 -13.31 2.48
N SER A 24 -29.32 -13.02 2.85
CA SER A 24 -30.46 -13.86 2.53
C SER A 24 -30.96 -13.62 1.10
N SER A 25 -30.53 -12.53 0.44
CA SER A 25 -30.95 -12.15 -0.92
C SER A 25 -29.87 -12.31 -2.01
N GLU A 26 -28.56 -12.28 -1.69
CA GLU A 26 -27.47 -12.38 -2.68
C GLU A 26 -26.30 -13.29 -2.27
N ASN A 27 -25.65 -13.91 -3.27
CA ASN A 27 -24.57 -14.91 -3.16
C ASN A 27 -23.24 -14.34 -2.61
N GLU A 28 -22.66 -15.06 -1.65
CA GLU A 28 -21.24 -15.22 -1.23
C GLU A 28 -20.23 -14.04 -1.13
N GLU A 29 -20.37 -12.92 -1.84
CA GLU A 29 -19.39 -11.82 -1.87
C GLU A 29 -19.32 -11.01 -0.57
N THR A 30 -20.32 -11.14 0.30
CA THR A 30 -20.39 -10.45 1.59
C THR A 30 -19.59 -11.14 2.72
N ASN A 31 -18.91 -12.25 2.44
CA ASN A 31 -18.11 -12.97 3.44
C ASN A 31 -16.72 -12.35 3.68
N SER A 32 -16.24 -11.52 2.75
CA SER A 32 -14.97 -10.82 2.87
C SER A 32 -15.18 -9.41 3.40
N LEU A 33 -14.22 -8.93 4.21
CA LEU A 33 -14.22 -7.56 4.71
C LEU A 33 -14.18 -6.52 3.57
N SER A 34 -13.50 -6.84 2.47
CA SER A 34 -13.51 -6.01 1.27
C SER A 34 -14.88 -5.96 0.60
N GLY A 35 -15.61 -7.08 0.61
CA GLY A 35 -16.96 -7.16 0.05
C GLY A 35 -17.96 -6.38 0.90
N ILE A 36 -17.85 -6.47 2.23
CA ILE A 36 -18.63 -5.64 3.16
C ILE A 36 -18.37 -4.15 2.88
N TYR A 37 -17.11 -3.74 2.78
CA TYR A 37 -16.76 -2.34 2.49
C TYR A 37 -17.30 -1.86 1.13
N HIS A 38 -17.22 -2.69 0.08
CA HIS A 38 -17.81 -2.38 -1.22
C HIS A 38 -19.32 -2.18 -1.13
N LEU A 39 -20.00 -3.06 -0.40
CA LEU A 39 -21.44 -3.02 -0.21
C LEU A 39 -21.90 -1.79 0.57
N LEU A 40 -21.14 -1.35 1.58
CA LEU A 40 -21.41 -0.09 2.28
C LEU A 40 -21.32 1.10 1.32
N LYS A 41 -20.31 1.11 0.44
CA LYS A 41 -20.08 2.16 -0.57
C LYS A 41 -21.17 2.19 -1.64
N GLU A 42 -21.53 1.03 -2.16
CA GLU A 42 -22.50 0.90 -3.25
C GLU A 42 -23.92 1.29 -2.80
N ASN A 43 -24.30 0.93 -1.58
CA ASN A 43 -25.60 1.28 -1.02
C ASN A 43 -25.63 2.69 -0.38
N GLY A 44 -24.50 3.39 -0.30
CA GLY A 44 -24.41 4.72 0.32
C GLY A 44 -24.70 4.74 1.83
N ILE A 45 -24.43 3.64 2.54
CA ILE A 45 -24.75 3.47 3.98
C ILE A 45 -23.56 3.85 4.87
N GLU A 46 -22.45 4.29 4.27
CA GLU A 46 -21.25 4.78 4.95
C GLU A 46 -21.53 5.87 6.01
N ASP A 47 -22.47 6.78 5.75
CA ASP A 47 -22.85 7.84 6.69
C ASP A 47 -23.70 7.33 7.87
N THR A 48 -24.28 6.12 7.73
CA THR A 48 -25.10 5.49 8.79
C THR A 48 -24.23 4.75 9.82
N PHE A 49 -23.04 4.28 9.41
CA PHE A 49 -22.10 3.55 10.26
C PHE A 49 -20.69 4.14 10.19
N PRO A 50 -20.51 5.42 10.59
CA PRO A 50 -19.25 6.13 10.42
C PRO A 50 -18.09 5.48 11.19
N ASN A 51 -18.33 4.95 12.39
CA ASN A 51 -17.26 4.35 13.19
C ASN A 51 -16.83 3.01 12.59
N VAL A 52 -17.78 2.22 12.09
CA VAL A 52 -17.48 0.95 11.42
C VAL A 52 -16.78 1.19 10.09
N GLU A 53 -17.21 2.18 9.31
CA GLU A 53 -16.57 2.54 8.03
C GLU A 53 -15.10 2.93 8.21
N ILE A 54 -14.81 3.76 9.21
CA ILE A 54 -13.45 4.15 9.58
C ILE A 54 -12.63 2.92 10.02
N GLY A 55 -13.22 2.05 10.85
CA GLY A 55 -12.58 0.81 11.30
C GLY A 55 -12.21 -0.11 10.13
N LEU A 56 -13.15 -0.31 9.20
CA LEU A 56 -12.95 -1.11 7.98
C LEU A 56 -11.84 -0.52 7.10
N LYS A 57 -11.83 0.81 6.88
CA LYS A 57 -10.76 1.49 6.14
C LYS A 57 -9.40 1.29 6.77
N ILE A 58 -9.28 1.47 8.08
CA ILE A 58 -8.02 1.30 8.81
C ILE A 58 -7.53 -0.14 8.65
N PHE A 59 -8.40 -1.13 8.88
CA PHE A 59 -8.03 -2.53 8.77
C PHE A 59 -7.60 -2.91 7.35
N LEU A 60 -8.38 -2.53 6.33
CA LEU A 60 -8.05 -2.82 4.92
C LEU A 60 -6.75 -2.13 4.49
N SER A 61 -6.54 -0.88 4.89
CA SER A 61 -5.30 -0.14 4.62
C SER A 61 -4.10 -0.79 5.32
N MET A 62 -4.28 -1.26 6.55
CA MET A 62 -3.25 -1.97 7.31
C MET A 62 -2.90 -3.30 6.63
N MET A 63 -3.88 -4.08 6.15
CA MET A 63 -3.62 -5.30 5.39
C MET A 63 -2.81 -5.03 4.11
N ALA A 64 -3.21 -4.02 3.33
CA ALA A 64 -2.49 -3.63 2.11
C ALA A 64 -1.06 -3.16 2.41
N THR A 65 -0.89 -2.39 3.49
CA THR A 65 0.42 -1.90 3.94
C THR A 65 1.30 -3.03 4.44
N ASN A 66 0.75 -4.01 5.17
CA ASN A 66 1.51 -5.17 5.66
C ASN A 66 2.10 -5.96 4.48
N TYR A 67 1.31 -6.25 3.46
CA TYR A 67 1.80 -6.94 2.26
C TYR A 67 2.89 -6.15 1.53
N SER A 68 2.66 -4.85 1.30
CA SER A 68 3.65 -3.98 0.65
C SER A 68 4.93 -3.84 1.49
N GLY A 69 4.77 -3.72 2.80
CA GLY A 69 5.85 -3.67 3.77
C GLY A 69 6.68 -4.95 3.77
N GLU A 70 6.05 -6.12 3.87
CA GLU A 70 6.73 -7.42 3.77
C GLU A 70 7.49 -7.58 2.46
N ARG A 71 6.88 -7.19 1.34
CA ARG A 71 7.54 -7.19 0.02
C ARG A 71 8.75 -6.26 0.01
N SER A 72 8.62 -5.06 0.55
CA SER A 72 9.69 -4.05 0.63
C SER A 72 10.83 -4.50 1.55
N PHE A 73 10.52 -5.05 2.73
CA PHE A 73 11.51 -5.59 3.65
C PHE A 73 12.19 -6.85 3.10
N SER A 74 11.48 -7.68 2.35
CA SER A 74 12.06 -8.83 1.65
C SER A 74 13.07 -8.39 0.60
N LYS A 75 12.73 -7.39 -0.22
CA LYS A 75 13.67 -6.75 -1.15
C LYS A 75 14.88 -6.16 -0.42
N LEU A 76 14.66 -5.37 0.63
CA LEU A 76 15.73 -4.78 1.44
C LEU A 76 16.65 -5.85 2.05
N LYS A 77 16.09 -6.95 2.55
CA LYS A 77 16.87 -8.08 3.08
C LYS A 77 17.78 -8.68 2.02
N ARG A 78 17.27 -8.88 0.80
CA ARG A 78 18.07 -9.38 -0.32
C ARG A 78 19.16 -8.40 -0.72
N ILE A 79 18.83 -7.12 -0.84
CA ILE A 79 19.77 -6.03 -1.13
C ILE A 79 20.88 -5.97 -0.06
N LYS A 80 20.51 -5.95 1.21
CA LYS A 80 21.46 -5.85 2.33
C LYS A 80 22.33 -7.09 2.51
N ASN A 81 21.83 -8.29 2.22
CA ASN A 81 22.61 -9.51 2.42
C ASN A 81 23.51 -9.83 1.22
N GLU A 82 23.02 -9.69 -0.01
CA GLU A 82 23.76 -10.05 -1.23
C GLU A 82 24.69 -8.92 -1.71
N LEU A 83 24.24 -7.67 -1.67
CA LEU A 83 25.02 -6.55 -2.22
C LEU A 83 25.99 -5.95 -1.20
N ARG A 84 25.81 -6.17 0.10
CA ARG A 84 26.76 -5.67 1.12
C ARG A 84 28.11 -6.38 1.07
N SER A 85 28.16 -7.61 0.57
CA SER A 85 29.43 -8.32 0.35
C SER A 85 30.21 -7.80 -0.88
N THR A 86 29.57 -7.02 -1.76
CA THR A 86 30.12 -6.60 -3.07
C THR A 86 30.10 -5.08 -3.32
N MET A 87 29.40 -4.28 -2.51
CA MET A 87 29.14 -2.86 -2.76
C MET A 87 29.36 -1.97 -1.53
N LEU A 88 29.86 -0.74 -1.76
CA LEU A 88 30.03 0.28 -0.72
C LEU A 88 28.68 0.73 -0.12
N GLN A 89 28.69 1.06 1.18
CA GLN A 89 27.49 1.43 1.94
C GLN A 89 26.71 2.60 1.33
N GLU A 90 27.39 3.62 0.80
CA GLU A 90 26.75 4.78 0.17
C GLU A 90 25.92 4.38 -1.06
N LYS A 91 26.50 3.57 -1.95
CA LYS A 91 25.80 3.06 -3.14
C LYS A 91 24.63 2.14 -2.79
N LEU A 92 24.78 1.32 -1.75
CA LEU A 92 23.69 0.47 -1.28
C LEU A 92 22.51 1.31 -0.77
N THR A 93 22.82 2.40 -0.06
CA THR A 93 21.82 3.29 0.53
C THR A 93 21.07 4.06 -0.56
N SER A 94 21.73 4.47 -1.64
CA SER A 94 21.08 5.13 -2.78
C SER A 94 20.23 4.19 -3.65
N LEU A 95 20.67 2.93 -3.86
CA LEU A 95 19.96 1.95 -4.70
C LEU A 95 18.79 1.25 -3.99
N SER A 96 18.80 1.21 -2.65
CA SER A 96 17.74 0.58 -1.85
C SER A 96 16.34 1.16 -2.15
N PRO A 97 16.12 2.49 -2.08
CA PRO A 97 14.81 3.07 -2.41
C PRO A 97 14.43 2.84 -3.88
N MET A 98 15.37 2.94 -4.83
CA MET A 98 15.10 2.65 -6.26
C MET A 98 14.64 1.20 -6.48
N SER A 99 15.12 0.26 -5.67
CA SER A 99 14.74 -1.15 -5.78
C SER A 99 13.40 -1.46 -5.10
N ILE A 100 13.09 -0.78 -3.99
CA ILE A 100 11.78 -0.84 -3.32
C ILE A 100 10.72 -0.28 -4.28
N GLU A 101 10.92 0.97 -4.69
CA GLU A 101 10.08 1.74 -5.61
C GLU A 101 10.44 1.48 -7.06
N CYS A 102 10.66 0.21 -7.42
CA CYS A 102 11.18 -0.17 -8.75
C CYS A 102 10.27 0.19 -9.92
N ASP A 103 9.05 0.66 -9.68
CA ASP A 103 8.14 1.10 -10.73
C ASP A 103 8.46 2.53 -11.19
N VAL A 104 8.90 3.42 -10.28
CA VAL A 104 9.30 4.80 -10.62
C VAL A 104 10.47 4.87 -11.62
N PRO A 105 11.60 4.14 -11.44
CA PRO A 105 12.71 4.20 -12.38
C PRO A 105 12.45 3.45 -13.69
N LYS A 106 11.36 2.68 -13.83
CA LYS A 106 11.00 2.07 -15.14
C LYS A 106 10.49 3.10 -16.14
N ASP A 107 9.92 4.19 -15.64
CA ASP A 107 9.37 5.27 -16.46
C ASP A 107 10.44 6.30 -16.85
N ILE A 108 11.68 6.12 -16.39
CA ILE A 108 12.82 6.98 -16.73
C ILE A 108 13.48 6.47 -18.01
N ASP A 109 13.77 7.37 -18.96
CA ASP A 109 14.58 7.05 -20.13
C ASP A 109 16.06 6.91 -19.71
N PHE A 110 16.56 5.68 -19.70
CA PHE A 110 17.94 5.41 -19.34
C PHE A 110 18.94 5.94 -20.38
N GLU A 111 18.54 6.12 -21.64
CA GLU A 111 19.44 6.61 -22.69
C GLU A 111 19.80 8.08 -22.44
N GLU A 112 18.80 8.91 -22.11
CA GLU A 112 18.99 10.31 -21.72
C GLU A 112 19.88 10.42 -20.48
N VAL A 113 19.64 9.59 -19.45
CA VAL A 113 20.44 9.57 -18.22
C VAL A 113 21.89 9.16 -18.49
N ILE A 114 22.12 8.21 -19.40
CA ILE A 114 23.46 7.76 -19.79
C ILE A 114 24.20 8.89 -20.51
N ASP A 115 23.54 9.58 -21.45
CA ASP A 115 24.11 10.69 -22.19
C ASP A 115 24.45 11.87 -21.29
N ASP A 116 23.57 12.22 -20.36
CA ASP A 116 23.82 13.26 -19.35
C ASP A 116 25.00 12.90 -18.44
N PHE A 117 25.06 11.65 -17.96
CA PHE A 117 26.17 11.18 -17.14
C PHE A 117 27.49 11.20 -17.92
N ALA A 118 27.47 10.79 -19.19
CA ALA A 118 28.64 10.83 -20.08
C ALA A 118 29.12 12.27 -20.30
N CYS A 119 28.21 13.22 -20.53
CA CYS A 119 28.52 14.64 -20.64
C CYS A 119 29.17 15.20 -19.37
N LEU A 120 28.65 14.84 -18.19
CA LEU A 120 29.20 15.28 -16.89
C LEU A 120 30.57 14.67 -16.58
N LYS A 121 30.82 13.43 -17.03
CA LYS A 121 32.11 12.73 -16.84
C LYS A 121 33.16 13.10 -17.88
N SER A 122 32.74 13.56 -19.07
CA SER A 122 33.62 14.04 -20.12
C SER A 122 34.25 15.38 -19.71
N ARG A 123 35.36 15.31 -18.97
CA ARG A 123 36.30 16.44 -18.87
C ARG A 123 36.83 16.69 -20.26
N ARG A 124 36.24 17.65 -20.99
CA ARG A 124 36.81 18.14 -22.25
C ARG A 124 38.21 18.67 -21.95
N VAL A 125 39.25 17.94 -22.38
CA VAL A 125 40.60 18.49 -22.48
C VAL A 125 40.54 19.49 -23.65
N PRO A 126 40.83 20.79 -23.43
CA PRO A 126 40.90 21.73 -24.54
C PRO A 126 42.10 21.34 -25.42
N LEU A 127 41.87 21.27 -26.73
CA LEU A 127 42.93 21.15 -27.75
C LEU A 127 43.76 22.44 -27.82
#